data_AF-A0A6G0KD55-F1
#
_entry.id   AF-A0A6G0KD55-F1
#
_cell.length_a   1.000
_cell.length_b   1.000
_cell.length_c   1.000
_cell.angle_alpha   90.00
_cell.angle_beta   90.00
_cell.angle_gamma   90.00
#
_symmetry.space_group_name_H-M   'P 1'
#
loop_
_entity.id
_entity.type
_entity.pdbx_description
1 polymer ?
#
loop_
_entity_poly.entity_id
_entity_poly.type
_entity_poly.pdbx_seq_one_letter_code
_entity_poly.pdbx_strand_id
1 'polypeptide(L)'
;MRLAGDEIEQLQEDRNDWDRARENDEYVLLLTETSLARATEAPQQAESQIARPVETSGEASPELDRLTQERDAAQAAAARAEDRLGAMKEDLQGYQRSYHGSSAELNRLRALQTVSTDDLIRTVRERDTAWADANRLCGSVSDLGTSPLPISNFCFSH
;
A
#
# COMPACT_ATOMS: atom_id res chain seq x y z
N MET A 1 -7.45 -15.44 15.08
CA MET A 1 -6.14 -15.46 14.39
C MET A 1 -6.46 -15.41 12.91
N ARG A 2 -6.09 -14.35 12.19
CA ARG A 2 -6.30 -14.27 10.73
C ARG A 2 -5.23 -15.08 10.01
N LEU A 3 -5.55 -15.67 8.87
CA LEU A 3 -4.56 -16.42 8.08
C LEU A 3 -3.68 -15.42 7.33
N ALA A 4 -2.40 -15.76 7.11
CA ALA A 4 -1.47 -14.88 6.38
C ALA A 4 -1.97 -14.52 4.96
N GLY A 5 -2.80 -15.37 4.35
CA GLY A 5 -3.48 -15.07 3.09
C GLY A 5 -4.48 -13.92 3.19
N ASP A 6 -5.33 -13.93 4.22
CA ASP A 6 -6.32 -12.87 4.46
C ASP A 6 -5.63 -11.50 4.67
N GLU A 7 -4.47 -11.50 5.33
CA GLU A 7 -3.69 -10.29 5.59
C GLU A 7 -3.01 -9.75 4.32
N ILE A 8 -2.52 -10.63 3.44
CA ILE A 8 -1.99 -10.24 2.13
C ILE A 8 -3.09 -9.62 1.25
N GLU A 9 -4.27 -10.23 1.22
CA GLU A 9 -5.41 -9.73 0.44
C GLU A 9 -5.86 -8.35 0.95
N GLN A 10 -6.01 -8.20 2.26
CA GLN A 10 -6.36 -6.91 2.87
C GLN A 10 -5.35 -5.80 2.55
N LEU A 11 -4.05 -6.08 2.67
CA LEU A 11 -3.01 -5.09 2.36
C LEU A 11 -2.99 -4.70 0.87
N GLN A 12 -3.42 -5.60 -0.03
CA GLN A 12 -3.59 -5.30 -1.45
C GLN A 12 -4.81 -4.42 -1.71
N GLU A 13 -5.94 -4.69 -1.05
CA GLU A 13 -7.14 -3.86 -1.12
C GLU A 13 -6.88 -2.45 -0.60
N ASP A 14 -6.30 -2.33 0.60
CA ASP A 14 -5.96 -1.04 1.21
C ASP A 14 -5.08 -0.22 0.26
N ARG A 15 -4.11 -0.86 -0.40
CA ARG A 15 -3.24 -0.18 -1.38
C ARG A 15 -4.02 0.35 -2.58
N ASN A 16 -4.97 -0.41 -3.12
CA ASN A 16 -5.80 0.04 -4.22
C ASN A 16 -6.66 1.25 -3.81
N ASP A 17 -7.17 1.25 -2.57
CA ASP A 17 -7.94 2.37 -2.03
C ASP A 17 -7.06 3.62 -1.84
N TRP A 18 -5.83 3.47 -1.34
CA TRP A 18 -4.86 4.56 -1.25
C TRP A 18 -4.46 5.10 -2.63
N ASP A 19 -4.28 4.23 -3.62
CA ASP A 19 -3.96 4.63 -5.00
C ASP A 19 -5.12 5.46 -5.59
N ARG A 20 -6.37 5.04 -5.36
CA ARG A 20 -7.56 5.79 -5.79
C ARG A 20 -7.70 7.13 -5.07
N ALA A 21 -7.47 7.18 -3.76
CA ALA A 21 -7.53 8.41 -2.97
C ALA A 21 -6.46 9.41 -3.45
N ARG A 22 -5.23 8.93 -3.68
CA ARG A 22 -4.13 9.73 -4.23
C ARG A 22 -4.51 10.35 -5.58
N GLU A 23 -5.00 9.54 -6.54
CA GLU A 23 -5.38 10.05 -7.86
C GLU A 23 -6.46 11.14 -7.80
N ASN A 24 -7.44 10.97 -6.90
CA ASN A 24 -8.47 11.98 -6.68
C ASN A 24 -7.87 13.29 -6.13
N ASP A 25 -6.98 13.20 -5.14
CA ASP A 25 -6.40 14.37 -4.52
C ASP A 25 -5.39 15.07 -5.43
N GLU A 26 -4.65 14.34 -6.26
CA GLU A 26 -3.82 14.89 -7.34
C GLU A 26 -4.66 15.68 -8.35
N TYR A 27 -5.83 15.16 -8.73
CA TYR A 27 -6.76 15.86 -9.63
C TYR A 27 -7.27 17.17 -9.01
N VAL A 28 -7.73 17.11 -7.76
CA VAL A 28 -8.24 18.31 -7.06
C VAL A 28 -7.12 19.32 -6.79
N LEU A 29 -5.90 18.86 -6.50
CA LEU A 29 -4.73 19.71 -6.32
C LEU A 29 -4.46 20.50 -7.60
N LEU A 30 -4.38 19.83 -8.76
CA LEU A 30 -4.15 20.47 -10.05
C LEU A 30 -5.22 21.52 -10.38
N LEU A 31 -6.49 21.19 -10.12
CA LEU A 31 -7.60 22.13 -10.33
C LEU A 31 -7.48 23.36 -9.44
N THR A 32 -7.08 23.17 -8.18
CA THR A 32 -6.92 24.24 -7.20
C THR A 32 -5.73 25.14 -7.53
N GLU A 33 -4.58 24.56 -7.89
CA GLU A 33 -3.39 25.31 -8.33
C GLU A 33 -3.70 26.14 -9.58
N THR A 34 -4.40 25.56 -10.55
CA THR A 34 -4.81 26.27 -11.77
C THR A 34 -5.77 27.42 -11.46
N SER A 35 -6.72 27.22 -10.54
CA SER A 35 -7.68 28.25 -10.15
C SER A 35 -7.03 29.38 -9.36
N LEU A 36 -6.07 29.05 -8.48
CA LEU A 36 -5.27 30.02 -7.74
C LEU A 36 -4.43 30.87 -8.70
N ALA A 37 -3.74 30.25 -9.66
CA ALA A 37 -2.96 30.97 -10.66
C ALA A 37 -3.81 32.00 -11.42
N ARG A 38 -5.00 31.59 -11.91
CA ARG A 38 -5.94 32.51 -12.57
C ARG A 38 -6.43 33.63 -11.66
N ALA A 39 -6.71 33.31 -10.38
CA ALA A 39 -7.17 34.28 -9.40
C ALA A 39 -6.07 35.31 -9.06
N THR A 40 -4.79 34.94 -9.17
CA THR A 40 -3.65 35.86 -8.96
C THR A 40 -3.31 36.68 -10.20
N GLU A 41 -3.50 36.14 -11.41
CA GLU A 41 -3.21 36.83 -12.67
C GLU A 41 -4.27 37.89 -13.02
N ALA A 42 -5.55 37.61 -12.76
CA ALA A 42 -6.66 38.53 -13.05
C ALA A 42 -6.51 39.94 -12.42
N PRO A 43 -6.17 40.09 -11.13
CA PRO A 43 -5.94 41.40 -10.53
C PRO A 43 -4.70 42.11 -11.10
N GLN A 44 -3.59 41.40 -11.36
CA GLN A 44 -2.40 42.00 -12.01
C GLN A 44 -2.73 42.54 -13.42
N GLN A 45 -3.58 41.83 -14.15
CA GLN A 45 -4.05 42.24 -15.46
C GLN A 45 -5.03 43.43 -15.40
N ALA A 46 -5.81 43.56 -14.32
CA ALA A 46 -6.63 44.73 -14.07
C ALA A 46 -5.78 45.96 -13.68
N GLU A 47 -4.79 45.79 -12.80
CA GLU A 47 -3.86 46.85 -12.38
C GLU A 47 -3.04 47.40 -13.57
N SER A 48 -2.56 46.54 -14.45
CA SER A 48 -1.83 46.97 -15.66
C SER A 48 -2.72 47.71 -16.67
N GLN A 49 -4.02 47.45 -16.70
CA GLN A 49 -4.98 48.21 -17.51
C GLN A 49 -5.30 49.59 -16.90
N ILE A 50 -5.34 49.68 -15.57
CA ILE A 50 -5.53 50.95 -14.83
C ILE A 50 -4.29 51.84 -14.90
N ALA A 51 -3.09 51.26 -14.99
CA ALA A 51 -1.83 52.00 -15.18
C ALA A 51 -1.69 52.68 -16.56
N ARG A 52 -2.60 52.45 -17.52
CA ARG A 52 -2.75 53.31 -18.71
C ARG A 52 -3.46 54.60 -18.29
N PRO A 53 -2.92 55.79 -18.62
CA PRO A 53 -3.37 57.05 -18.03
C PRO A 53 -4.82 57.33 -18.41
N VAL A 54 -5.71 57.18 -17.42
CA VAL A 54 -7.07 57.68 -17.45
C VAL A 54 -7.09 58.88 -16.52
N GLU A 55 -7.31 60.05 -17.07
CA GLU A 55 -7.56 61.26 -16.29
C GLU A 55 -8.97 61.19 -15.71
N THR A 56 -9.09 60.86 -14.41
CA THR A 56 -10.35 61.01 -13.69
C THR A 56 -10.13 61.72 -12.35
N SER A 57 -11.10 62.58 -12.05
CA SER A 57 -11.07 63.72 -11.15
C SER A 57 -11.27 63.37 -9.67
N GLY A 58 -10.32 63.77 -8.84
CA GLY A 58 -10.48 64.66 -7.66
C GLY A 58 -11.38 64.33 -6.46
N GLU A 59 -12.34 63.41 -6.52
CA GLU A 59 -13.22 63.12 -5.37
C GLU A 59 -12.93 61.76 -4.72
N ALA A 60 -12.99 61.70 -3.39
CA ALA A 60 -12.85 60.46 -2.62
C ALA A 60 -14.04 59.54 -2.92
N SER A 61 -13.83 58.63 -3.88
CA SER A 61 -14.88 57.79 -4.42
C SER A 61 -15.13 56.55 -3.55
N PRO A 62 -16.39 56.28 -3.14
CA PRO A 62 -16.79 55.04 -2.45
C PRO A 62 -16.47 53.77 -3.27
N GLU A 63 -16.19 53.93 -4.56
CA GLU A 63 -15.71 52.89 -5.46
C GLU A 63 -14.28 52.43 -5.13
N LEU A 64 -13.41 53.32 -4.63
CA LEU A 64 -12.05 52.98 -4.19
C LEU A 64 -12.08 52.11 -2.91
N ASP A 65 -12.95 52.45 -1.96
CA ASP A 65 -13.15 51.67 -0.74
C ASP A 65 -13.70 50.27 -1.05
N ARG A 66 -14.64 50.18 -1.99
CA ARG A 66 -15.17 48.90 -2.47
C ARG A 66 -14.10 48.04 -3.14
N LEU A 67 -13.27 48.61 -4.01
CA LEU A 67 -12.17 47.89 -4.66
C LEU A 67 -11.13 47.41 -3.66
N THR A 68 -10.82 48.22 -2.64
CA THR A 68 -9.91 47.84 -1.55
C THR A 68 -10.47 46.65 -0.77
N GLN A 69 -11.77 46.68 -0.44
CA GLN A 69 -12.44 45.57 0.23
C GLN A 69 -12.46 44.29 -0.62
N GLU A 70 -12.72 44.39 -1.94
CA GLU A 70 -12.70 43.26 -2.87
C GLU A 70 -11.29 42.65 -2.98
N ARG A 71 -10.24 43.47 -3.01
CA ARG A 71 -8.84 43.01 -2.98
C ARG A 71 -8.52 42.28 -1.68
N ASP A 72 -8.85 42.84 -0.53
CA ASP A 72 -8.55 42.23 0.77
C ASP A 72 -9.29 40.89 0.93
N ALA A 73 -10.53 40.81 0.43
CA ALA A 73 -11.29 39.56 0.37
C ALA A 73 -10.66 38.53 -0.57
N ALA A 74 -10.16 38.96 -1.74
CA ALA A 74 -9.45 38.10 -2.68
C ALA A 74 -8.13 37.58 -2.09
N GLN A 75 -7.36 38.42 -1.40
CA GLN A 75 -6.15 38.00 -0.69
C GLN A 75 -6.44 37.02 0.43
N ALA A 76 -7.49 37.24 1.21
CA ALA A 76 -7.92 36.30 2.24
C ALA A 76 -8.38 34.95 1.63
N ALA A 77 -9.03 34.96 0.47
CA ALA A 77 -9.41 33.76 -0.25
C ALA A 77 -8.19 33.00 -0.81
N ALA A 78 -7.21 33.71 -1.35
CA ALA A 78 -5.95 33.15 -1.85
C ALA A 78 -5.16 32.47 -0.72
N ALA A 79 -4.99 33.14 0.43
CA ALA A 79 -4.32 32.56 1.59
C ALA A 79 -4.98 31.25 2.06
N ARG A 80 -6.32 31.21 2.12
CA ARG A 80 -7.06 29.99 2.45
C ARG A 80 -6.89 28.88 1.40
N ALA A 81 -6.73 29.24 0.12
CA ALA A 81 -6.49 28.27 -0.94
C ALA A 81 -5.06 27.70 -0.84
N GLU A 82 -4.08 28.52 -0.52
CA GLU A 82 -2.70 28.10 -0.26
C GLU A 82 -2.61 27.15 0.94
N ASP A 83 -3.30 27.46 2.05
CA ASP A 83 -3.38 26.57 3.22
C ASP A 83 -3.97 25.20 2.84
N ARG A 84 -5.04 25.19 2.01
CA ARG A 84 -5.65 23.95 1.51
C ARG A 84 -4.69 23.17 0.61
N LEU A 85 -3.95 23.84 -0.28
CA LEU A 85 -2.93 23.19 -1.11
C LEU A 85 -1.82 22.57 -0.24
N GLY A 86 -1.44 23.24 0.84
CA GLY A 86 -0.49 22.70 1.83
C GLY A 86 -0.99 21.39 2.43
N ALA A 87 -2.21 21.38 2.96
CA ALA A 87 -2.83 20.17 3.54
C ALA A 87 -2.91 19.02 2.51
N MET A 88 -3.34 19.29 1.27
CA MET A 88 -3.42 18.27 0.23
C MET A 88 -2.03 17.69 -0.13
N LYS A 89 -0.97 18.51 -0.11
CA LYS A 89 0.40 18.03 -0.32
C LYS A 89 0.89 17.14 0.81
N GLU A 90 0.52 17.45 2.06
CA GLU A 90 0.81 16.60 3.21
C GLU A 90 0.06 15.27 3.14
N ASP A 91 -1.20 15.27 2.73
CA ASP A 91 -2.01 14.06 2.52
C ASP A 91 -1.40 13.17 1.43
N LEU A 92 -0.97 13.75 0.30
CA LEU A 92 -0.27 13.03 -0.76
C LEU A 92 1.03 12.36 -0.27
N GLN A 93 1.82 13.07 0.54
CA GLN A 93 2.99 12.45 1.19
C GLN A 93 2.58 11.36 2.18
N GLY A 94 1.45 11.51 2.86
CA GLY A 94 0.83 10.49 3.70
C GLY A 94 0.57 9.20 2.93
N TYR A 95 -0.09 9.28 1.78
CA TYR A 95 -0.36 8.12 0.93
C TYR A 95 0.92 7.42 0.47
N GLN A 96 1.95 8.17 0.06
CA GLN A 96 3.24 7.59 -0.32
C GLN A 96 3.88 6.81 0.83
N ARG A 97 3.88 7.36 2.05
CA ARG A 97 4.40 6.67 3.24
C ARG A 97 3.62 5.39 3.53
N SER A 98 2.29 5.45 3.50
CA SER A 98 1.42 4.30 3.73
C SER A 98 1.63 3.20 2.69
N TYR A 99 1.73 3.58 1.41
CA TYR A 99 2.03 2.66 0.32
C TYR A 99 3.37 1.93 0.52
N HIS A 100 4.43 2.67 0.87
CA HIS A 100 5.74 2.07 1.12
C HIS A 100 5.73 1.13 2.33
N GLY A 101 5.04 1.52 3.41
CA GLY A 101 4.86 0.68 4.59
C GLY A 101 4.11 -0.63 4.27
N SER A 102 2.98 -0.53 3.58
CA SER A 102 2.19 -1.70 3.16
C SER A 102 2.98 -2.62 2.22
N SER A 103 3.73 -2.05 1.27
CA SER A 103 4.60 -2.82 0.36
C SER A 103 5.68 -3.60 1.11
N ALA A 104 6.31 -2.98 2.11
CA ALA A 104 7.31 -3.64 2.94
C ALA A 104 6.69 -4.83 3.71
N GLU A 105 5.50 -4.65 4.28
CA GLU A 105 4.82 -5.71 5.02
C GLU A 105 4.32 -6.84 4.12
N LEU A 106 3.77 -6.53 2.95
CA LEU A 106 3.42 -7.52 1.93
C LEU A 106 4.62 -8.38 1.52
N ASN A 107 5.77 -7.75 1.30
CA ASN A 107 7.00 -8.48 0.96
C ASN A 107 7.47 -9.37 2.12
N ARG A 108 7.34 -8.89 3.36
CA ARG A 108 7.65 -9.67 4.56
C ARG A 108 6.75 -10.89 4.70
N LEU A 109 5.43 -10.72 4.56
CA LEU A 109 4.45 -11.81 4.67
C LEU A 109 4.66 -12.85 3.57
N ARG A 110 4.90 -12.43 2.33
CA ARG A 110 5.23 -13.34 1.22
C ARG A 110 6.50 -14.14 1.49
N ALA A 111 7.56 -13.49 1.99
CA ALA A 111 8.80 -14.18 2.34
C ALA A 111 8.57 -15.22 3.46
N LEU A 112 7.81 -14.86 4.49
CA LEU A 112 7.46 -15.78 5.57
C LEU A 112 6.65 -16.98 5.07
N GLN A 113 5.69 -16.73 4.18
CA GLN A 113 4.88 -17.79 3.56
C GLN A 113 5.75 -18.73 2.73
N THR A 114 6.73 -18.22 1.96
CA THR A 114 7.68 -19.05 1.21
C THR A 114 8.47 -19.96 2.14
N VAL A 115 9.08 -19.40 3.19
CA VAL A 115 9.86 -20.18 4.18
C VAL A 115 8.98 -21.23 4.86
N SER A 116 7.77 -20.87 5.28
CA SER A 116 6.83 -21.81 5.90
C SER A 116 6.40 -22.93 4.96
N THR A 117 6.26 -22.64 3.67
CA THR A 117 5.89 -23.64 2.65
C THR A 117 7.05 -24.58 2.37
N ASP A 118 8.27 -24.05 2.26
CA ASP A 118 9.48 -24.86 2.09
C ASP A 118 9.72 -25.79 3.29
N ASP A 119 9.48 -25.30 4.50
CA ASP A 119 9.60 -26.11 5.71
C ASP A 119 8.56 -27.23 5.77
N LEU A 120 7.32 -26.94 5.36
CA LEU A 120 6.27 -27.95 5.23
C LEU A 120 6.65 -29.03 4.19
N ILE A 121 7.16 -28.62 3.02
CA ILE A 121 7.62 -29.55 1.98
C ILE A 121 8.75 -30.45 2.52
N ARG A 122 9.71 -29.85 3.23
CA ARG A 122 10.83 -30.57 3.85
C ARG A 122 10.34 -31.60 4.86
N THR A 123 9.50 -31.20 5.81
CA THR A 123 8.98 -32.09 6.86
C THR A 123 8.12 -33.23 6.30
N VAL A 124 7.32 -32.96 5.26
CA VAL A 124 6.58 -34.02 4.55
C VAL A 124 7.52 -35.02 3.89
N ARG A 125 8.58 -34.56 3.21
CA ARG A 125 9.57 -35.45 2.59
C ARG A 125 10.31 -36.29 3.63
N GLU A 126 10.74 -35.68 4.73
CA GLU A 126 11.42 -36.39 5.83
C GLU A 126 10.54 -37.49 6.41
N ARG A 127 9.26 -37.19 6.63
CA ARG A 127 8.26 -38.17 7.07
C ARG A 127 8.14 -39.31 6.07
N ASP A 128 7.98 -39.01 4.78
CA ASP A 128 7.78 -40.02 3.75
C ASP A 128 9.02 -40.93 3.59
N THR A 129 10.24 -40.37 3.72
CA THR A 129 11.49 -41.13 3.81
C THR A 129 11.50 -42.05 5.04
N ALA A 130 11.17 -41.52 6.22
CA ALA A 130 11.11 -42.33 7.45
C ALA A 130 10.11 -43.49 7.35
N TRP A 131 8.96 -43.27 6.70
CA TRP A 131 7.96 -44.31 6.43
C TRP A 131 8.50 -45.39 5.47
N ALA A 132 9.20 -45.00 4.40
CA ALA A 132 9.81 -45.95 3.48
C ALA A 132 10.87 -46.82 4.17
N ASP A 133 11.70 -46.21 5.02
CA ASP A 133 12.73 -46.93 5.78
C ASP A 133 12.13 -47.89 6.81
N ALA A 134 11.10 -47.46 7.54
CA ALA A 134 10.38 -48.33 8.48
C ALA A 134 9.76 -49.55 7.77
N ASN A 135 9.17 -49.36 6.59
CA ASN A 135 8.60 -50.44 5.79
C ASN A 135 9.68 -51.42 5.31
N ARG A 136 10.86 -50.93 4.88
CA ARG A 136 12.00 -51.78 4.52
C ARG A 136 12.47 -52.63 5.70
N LEU A 137 12.65 -52.02 6.87
CA LEU A 137 13.06 -52.73 8.08
C LEU A 137 12.05 -53.80 8.49
N CYS A 138 10.74 -53.50 8.43
CA CYS A 138 9.68 -54.46 8.72
C CYS A 138 9.71 -55.67 7.76
N GLY A 139 9.91 -55.42 6.46
CA GLY A 139 10.09 -56.47 5.46
C GLY A 139 11.34 -57.32 5.73
N SER A 140 12.48 -56.69 5.98
CA SER A 140 13.74 -57.40 6.28
C SER A 140 13.67 -58.24 7.57
N VAL A 141 12.98 -57.76 8.61
CA VAL A 141 12.74 -58.56 9.83
C VAL A 141 11.82 -59.75 9.54
N SER A 142 10.82 -59.56 8.67
CA SER A 142 9.94 -60.65 8.23
C SER A 142 10.71 -61.72 7.45
N ASP A 143 11.60 -61.33 6.53
CA ASP A 143 12.43 -62.25 5.75
C ASP A 143 13.38 -63.08 6.63
N LEU A 144 13.95 -62.49 7.69
CA LEU A 144 14.76 -63.21 8.68
C LEU A 144 13.96 -64.24 9.49
N GLY A 145 12.68 -63.97 9.75
CA GLY A 145 11.77 -64.92 10.42
C GLY A 145 11.26 -66.06 9.53
N THR A 146 11.51 -66.01 8.22
CA THR A 146 11.02 -67.00 7.25
C THR A 146 12.08 -68.03 6.83
N SER A 147 13.28 -67.99 7.43
CA SER A 147 14.29 -69.04 7.21
C SER A 147 13.75 -70.38 7.72
N PRO A 148 13.50 -71.39 6.86
CA PRO A 148 13.04 -72.68 7.32
C PRO A 148 14.20 -73.34 8.06
N LEU A 149 14.08 -73.46 9.38
CA LEU A 149 14.94 -74.36 10.16
C LEU A 149 14.85 -75.75 9.51
N PRO A 150 15.97 -76.43 9.20
CA PRO A 150 15.90 -77.79 8.71
C PRO A 150 15.22 -78.63 9.79
N ILE A 151 14.09 -79.24 9.44
CA ILE A 151 13.37 -80.17 10.29
C ILE A 151 14.31 -81.36 10.53
N SER A 152 15.08 -81.30 11.61
CA SER A 152 15.80 -82.45 12.11
C SER A 152 14.77 -83.42 12.66
N ASN A 153 14.50 -84.49 11.91
CA ASN A 153 13.76 -85.67 12.36
C ASN A 153 14.40 -86.19 13.65
N PHE A 154 13.83 -85.83 14.81
CA PHE A 154 14.04 -86.57 16.05
C PHE A 154 12.93 -87.62 16.15
N CYS A 155 13.27 -88.83 15.73
CA CYS A 155 12.53 -90.03 16.06
C CYS A 155 12.55 -90.24 17.58
N PHE A 156 11.41 -90.15 18.25
CA PHE A 156 11.22 -90.75 19.57
C PHE A 156 10.86 -92.23 19.38
N SER A 157 11.75 -93.13 19.79
CA SER A 157 11.37 -94.52 20.08
C SER A 157 10.91 -94.61 21.54
N HIS A 158 9.90 -95.44 21.73
CA HIS A 158 9.10 -95.69 22.93
C HIS A 158 9.90 -96.16 24.15
#